data_AF-R1G2F1-F1
#
_entry.id   AF-R1G2F1-F1
#
_cell.length_a   1.000
_cell.length_b   1.000
_cell.length_c   1.000
_cell.angle_alpha   90.00
_cell.angle_beta   90.00
_cell.angle_gamma   90.00
#
_symmetry.space_group_name_H-M   'P 1'
#
loop_
_entity.id
_entity.type
_entity.pdbx_description
1 polymer ?
#
loop_
_entity_poly.entity_id
_entity_poly.type
_entity_poly.pdbx_seq_one_letter_code
_entity_poly.pdbx_strand_id
1 'polypeptide(L)'
;MWNRIIINSYLNHKDNILSAIIIDLVDNKYLIKENYLQIIAGNFKILISKMFLNIKKIIRSLIIVYTRHRHHRNHNRFHRHKHWYDDDYYYNNVSGSKPKRSRIIKIIARIIIISLIILIVIYNPSYIKQILKTLQTSINNISTTIQSAILSTQPTINSTWVFQFFNIVNQYRQSTGAPPLQYCPWLDNYAHIRFETMIQNPEISHYGFDQDFNEYFSQYQDLLVSEEVLYPDGYTPDEYVQDMQSEAPIHWEGLLDSNYTYYGYYIGYGPTYAIIGSCPVTEIVGSVNVPQYFQSYGCSVELENSTWLVIELSNWCSGPTTITVSTINEDLSPQYYIYLPIQYNLPTNEEYVKLVVNITSTSPVELFLFTPDQFTYFESLYQQEAWSFTGPAYYYGGISTTFNTEITLNTYQLANGGYYLVISNVLPDAQYTYVNGNITIVYTPTTPNILSNNK
;
A
#
# COMPACT_ATOMS: atom_id res chain seq x y z
N MET A 1 19.93 18.79 1.30
CA MET A 1 20.39 19.50 0.08
C MET A 1 20.26 18.62 -1.17
N TRP A 2 20.66 17.35 -1.14
CA TRP A 2 20.45 16.40 -2.26
C TRP A 2 18.97 16.07 -2.56
N ASN A 3 18.09 16.00 -1.55
CA ASN A 3 16.64 15.82 -1.76
C ASN A 3 15.98 16.96 -2.56
N ARG A 4 16.53 18.18 -2.50
CA ARG A 4 15.97 19.35 -3.21
C ARG A 4 16.37 19.39 -4.69
N ILE A 5 17.49 18.75 -5.05
CA ILE A 5 17.96 18.63 -6.43
C ILE A 5 17.17 17.55 -7.18
N ILE A 6 16.81 16.46 -6.50
CA ILE A 6 16.00 15.38 -7.07
C ILE A 6 14.56 15.85 -7.32
N ILE A 7 13.97 16.59 -6.38
CA ILE A 7 12.59 17.12 -6.51
C ILE A 7 12.49 18.22 -7.59
N ASN A 8 13.51 19.06 -7.77
CA ASN A 8 13.46 20.09 -8.83
C ASN A 8 13.69 19.53 -10.24
N SER A 9 14.36 18.38 -10.39
CA SER A 9 14.43 17.67 -11.67
C SER A 9 13.12 16.92 -12.00
N TYR A 10 12.31 16.62 -10.99
CA TYR A 10 11.05 15.87 -11.08
C TYR A 10 9.89 16.70 -11.66
N LEU A 11 9.87 18.02 -11.44
CA LEU A 11 8.79 18.89 -11.92
C LEU A 11 8.89 19.29 -13.41
N ASN A 12 10.00 18.98 -14.09
CA ASN A 12 10.27 19.48 -15.45
C ASN A 12 10.28 18.41 -16.56
N HIS A 13 10.05 17.13 -16.27
CA HIS A 13 9.99 16.08 -17.30
C HIS A 13 8.62 15.37 -17.30
N LYS A 14 7.81 15.69 -18.32
CA LYS A 14 6.55 15.01 -18.65
C LYS A 14 6.81 13.67 -19.35
N ASP A 15 7.23 12.64 -18.61
CA ASP A 15 7.22 11.26 -19.11
C ASP A 15 6.35 10.39 -18.19
N ASN A 16 5.07 10.26 -18.55
CA ASN A 16 4.03 9.59 -17.76
C ASN A 16 4.24 8.08 -17.54
N ILE A 17 5.16 7.44 -18.29
CA ILE A 17 5.40 5.99 -18.20
C ILE A 17 6.30 5.65 -17.00
N LEU A 18 7.27 6.52 -16.68
CA LEU A 18 8.19 6.28 -15.55
C LEU A 18 7.52 6.56 -14.20
N SER A 19 6.56 7.49 -14.17
CA SER A 19 5.76 7.80 -12.98
C SER A 19 4.83 6.65 -12.59
N ALA A 20 4.23 5.94 -13.55
CA ALA A 20 3.38 4.79 -13.27
C ALA A 20 4.18 3.60 -12.68
N ILE A 21 5.38 3.35 -13.21
CA ILE A 21 6.26 2.26 -12.74
C ILE A 21 6.78 2.51 -11.32
N ILE A 22 7.01 3.77 -10.94
CA ILE A 22 7.48 4.12 -9.59
C ILE A 22 6.34 4.07 -8.55
N ILE A 23 5.09 4.39 -8.94
CA ILE A 23 3.92 4.27 -8.06
C ILE A 23 3.65 2.80 -7.72
N ASP A 24 3.68 1.90 -8.71
CA ASP A 24 3.53 0.45 -8.50
C ASP A 24 4.61 -0.16 -7.58
N LEU A 25 5.82 0.39 -7.60
CA LEU A 25 6.94 -0.09 -6.78
C LEU A 25 6.88 0.39 -5.31
N VAL A 26 6.09 1.43 -5.01
CA VAL A 26 5.95 1.96 -3.65
C VAL A 26 4.91 1.16 -2.84
N ASP A 27 3.92 0.56 -3.50
CA ASP A 27 2.82 -0.16 -2.85
C ASP A 27 3.15 -1.62 -2.50
N ASN A 28 4.18 -2.23 -3.12
CA ASN A 28 4.53 -3.65 -2.91
C ASN A 28 5.79 -3.85 -2.04
N LYS A 29 5.76 -3.29 -0.82
CA LYS A 29 6.97 -2.89 -0.07
C LYS A 29 7.75 -4.00 0.65
N TYR A 30 7.24 -5.24 0.76
CA TYR A 30 7.88 -6.24 1.64
C TYR A 30 8.26 -7.59 1.02
N LEU A 31 7.61 -8.10 -0.03
CA LEU A 31 7.97 -9.43 -0.59
C LEU A 31 9.11 -9.41 -1.64
N ILE A 32 9.31 -8.30 -2.35
CA ILE A 32 10.21 -8.26 -3.52
C ILE A 32 11.69 -8.04 -3.13
N LYS A 33 11.95 -7.62 -1.89
CA LYS A 33 13.24 -7.03 -1.51
C LYS A 33 14.41 -8.02 -1.48
N GLU A 34 14.19 -9.29 -1.12
CA GLU A 34 15.29 -10.22 -0.84
C GLU A 34 15.83 -10.91 -2.09
N ASN A 35 14.96 -11.46 -2.95
CA ASN A 35 15.36 -12.08 -4.22
C ASN A 35 15.90 -11.05 -5.23
N TYR A 36 15.32 -9.83 -5.25
CA TYR A 36 15.72 -8.77 -6.16
C TYR A 36 17.11 -8.20 -5.82
N LEU A 37 17.43 -8.03 -4.54
CA LEU A 37 18.75 -7.58 -4.10
C LEU A 37 19.84 -8.63 -4.35
N GLN A 38 19.54 -9.92 -4.22
CA GLN A 38 20.52 -10.99 -4.50
C GLN A 38 20.88 -11.08 -5.97
N ILE A 39 19.90 -10.97 -6.87
CA ILE A 39 20.12 -11.00 -8.33
C ILE A 39 20.91 -9.77 -8.80
N ILE A 40 20.56 -8.58 -8.28
CA ILE A 40 21.29 -7.34 -8.58
C ILE A 40 22.73 -7.42 -8.04
N ALA A 41 22.93 -7.88 -6.81
CA ALA A 41 24.26 -8.04 -6.22
C ALA A 41 25.13 -9.04 -6.99
N GLY A 42 24.55 -10.16 -7.46
CA GLY A 42 25.22 -11.15 -8.29
C GLY A 42 25.70 -10.57 -9.63
N ASN A 43 24.82 -9.84 -10.33
CA ASN A 43 25.15 -9.20 -11.60
C ASN A 43 26.18 -8.07 -11.44
N PHE A 44 26.09 -7.29 -10.36
CA PHE A 44 27.06 -6.24 -10.05
C PHE A 44 28.45 -6.81 -9.74
N LYS A 45 28.52 -7.95 -9.03
CA LYS A 45 29.78 -8.64 -8.72
C LYS A 45 30.49 -9.17 -9.97
N ILE A 46 29.74 -9.69 -10.94
CA ILE A 46 30.27 -10.14 -12.24
C ILE A 46 30.83 -8.96 -13.03
N LEU A 47 30.10 -7.83 -13.05
CA LEU A 47 30.52 -6.62 -13.76
C LEU A 47 31.81 -6.02 -13.16
N ILE A 48 31.87 -5.91 -11.83
CA ILE A 48 33.06 -5.44 -11.11
C ILE A 48 34.25 -6.36 -11.39
N SER A 49 34.05 -7.68 -11.39
CA SER A 49 35.14 -8.64 -11.65
C SER A 49 35.71 -8.51 -13.06
N LYS A 50 34.86 -8.28 -14.08
CA LYS A 50 35.31 -8.02 -15.46
C LYS A 50 36.08 -6.71 -15.58
N MET A 51 35.66 -5.66 -14.87
CA MET A 51 36.39 -4.39 -14.83
C MET A 51 37.78 -4.53 -14.20
N PHE A 52 37.88 -5.23 -13.06
CA PHE A 52 39.18 -5.44 -12.39
C PHE A 52 40.17 -6.26 -13.23
N LEU A 53 39.68 -7.27 -13.98
CA LEU A 53 40.50 -8.04 -14.90
C LEU A 53 41.10 -7.18 -16.02
N ASN A 54 40.30 -6.26 -16.58
CA ASN A 54 40.76 -5.34 -17.61
C ASN A 54 41.78 -4.32 -17.07
N ILE A 55 41.55 -3.79 -15.86
CA ILE A 55 42.51 -2.89 -15.18
C ILE A 55 43.84 -3.61 -14.92
N LYS A 56 43.81 -4.87 -14.47
CA LYS A 56 45.01 -5.68 -14.23
C LYS A 56 45.83 -5.93 -15.51
N LYS A 57 45.16 -6.14 -16.65
CA LYS A 57 45.82 -6.25 -17.96
C LYS A 57 46.51 -4.94 -18.36
N ILE A 58 45.84 -3.80 -18.18
CA ILE A 58 46.38 -2.47 -18.51
C ILE A 58 47.62 -2.17 -17.65
N ILE A 59 47.58 -2.45 -16.34
CA ILE A 59 48.73 -2.24 -15.44
C ILE A 59 49.92 -3.11 -15.86
N ARG A 60 49.70 -4.38 -16.24
CA ARG A 60 50.77 -5.25 -16.75
C ARG A 60 51.40 -4.70 -18.02
N SER A 61 50.60 -4.22 -18.97
CA SER A 61 51.11 -3.61 -20.21
C SER A 61 51.95 -2.36 -19.92
N LEU A 62 51.54 -1.53 -18.96
CA LEU A 62 52.28 -0.34 -18.55
C LEU A 62 53.61 -0.67 -17.84
N ILE A 63 53.65 -1.72 -17.01
CA ILE A 63 54.89 -2.19 -16.36
C ILE A 63 55.90 -2.71 -17.42
N ILE A 64 55.42 -3.40 -18.45
CA ILE A 64 56.26 -3.90 -19.56
C ILE A 64 56.86 -2.72 -20.34
N VAL A 65 56.07 -1.69 -20.64
CA VAL A 65 56.56 -0.48 -21.32
C VAL A 65 57.60 0.27 -20.46
N TYR A 66 57.36 0.39 -19.15
CA TYR A 66 58.25 1.10 -18.23
C TYR A 66 59.59 0.37 -18.02
N THR A 67 59.58 -0.97 -17.94
CA THR A 67 60.80 -1.77 -17.77
C THR A 67 61.66 -1.82 -19.04
N ARG A 68 61.04 -1.71 -20.23
CA ARG A 68 61.75 -1.67 -21.53
C ARG A 68 62.57 -0.39 -21.74
N HIS A 69 62.19 0.72 -21.09
CA HIS A 69 62.91 2.00 -21.20
C HIS A 69 64.04 2.22 -20.20
N ARG A 70 64.24 1.34 -19.22
CA ARG A 70 65.28 1.51 -18.17
C ARG A 70 66.64 0.91 -18.54
N HIS A 71 66.79 0.31 -19.73
CA HIS A 71 67.98 -0.47 -20.10
C HIS A 71 68.92 0.10 -21.17
N HIS A 72 68.81 1.39 -21.54
CA HIS A 72 69.89 2.06 -22.28
C HIS A 72 70.76 2.91 -21.36
N ARG A 73 71.89 2.31 -20.97
CA ARG A 73 73.09 2.91 -20.36
C ARG A 73 73.49 4.19 -21.13
N ASN A 74 73.76 5.33 -20.48
CA ASN A 74 74.96 5.69 -19.71
C ASN A 74 76.28 5.43 -20.46
N HIS A 75 77.02 6.50 -20.81
CA HIS A 75 78.32 6.84 -20.20
C HIS A 75 79.11 7.86 -21.02
N ASN A 76 79.42 8.99 -20.39
CA ASN A 76 80.61 9.76 -20.72
C ASN A 76 81.47 9.88 -19.46
N ARG A 77 82.73 9.45 -19.63
CA ARG A 77 83.95 10.01 -19.05
C ARG A 77 84.37 9.67 -17.61
N PHE A 78 85.42 8.84 -17.61
CA PHE A 78 86.72 9.00 -16.93
C PHE A 78 86.90 8.49 -15.50
N HIS A 79 87.71 7.43 -15.45
CA HIS A 79 88.57 6.95 -14.38
C HIS A 79 89.49 8.02 -13.76
N ARG A 80 89.64 7.95 -12.42
CA ARG A 80 90.90 7.84 -11.67
C ARG A 80 90.54 7.82 -10.17
N HIS A 81 90.67 6.70 -9.46
CA HIS A 81 91.86 6.10 -8.85
C HIS A 81 92.14 6.57 -7.42
N LYS A 82 92.51 5.56 -6.60
CA LYS A 82 93.04 5.57 -5.22
C LYS A 82 92.00 5.80 -4.12
N HIS A 83 92.12 5.24 -2.92
CA HIS A 83 92.75 4.05 -2.33
C HIS A 83 92.49 4.28 -0.82
N TRP A 84 92.25 3.22 -0.06
CA TRP A 84 92.68 3.04 1.34
C TRP A 84 91.87 3.54 2.56
N TYR A 85 91.59 2.52 3.39
CA TYR A 85 91.67 2.38 4.86
C TYR A 85 90.63 3.04 5.77
N ASP A 86 89.85 2.14 6.39
CA ASP A 86 89.77 1.81 7.82
C ASP A 86 89.39 2.83 8.91
N ASP A 87 88.69 2.21 9.86
CA ASP A 87 88.64 2.44 11.30
C ASP A 87 87.69 3.50 11.89
N ASP A 88 86.58 2.95 12.40
CA ASP A 88 86.29 2.80 13.83
C ASP A 88 85.92 4.01 14.73
N TYR A 89 84.91 3.75 15.58
CA TYR A 89 84.44 4.43 16.81
C TYR A 89 83.68 5.79 16.80
N TYR A 90 82.36 5.68 17.01
CA TYR A 90 81.58 6.18 18.18
C TYR A 90 81.86 7.60 18.77
N TYR A 91 80.96 8.58 18.55
CA TYR A 91 79.91 9.08 19.49
C TYR A 91 79.38 10.52 19.16
N ASN A 92 78.04 10.62 19.11
CA ASN A 92 77.12 11.71 19.50
C ASN A 92 76.90 13.03 18.71
N ASN A 93 75.62 13.12 18.29
CA ASN A 93 74.69 14.27 18.33
C ASN A 93 74.92 15.50 17.45
N VAL A 94 74.14 15.65 16.37
CA VAL A 94 73.29 16.85 16.12
C VAL A 94 72.07 16.48 15.26
N SER A 95 70.91 16.97 15.68
CA SER A 95 69.62 16.96 15.00
C SER A 95 69.65 17.55 13.58
N GLY A 96 69.09 16.84 12.61
CA GLY A 96 68.98 17.28 11.22
C GLY A 96 67.71 16.77 10.56
N SER A 97 66.62 17.53 10.68
CA SER A 97 65.36 17.29 10.00
C SER A 97 65.50 17.35 8.46
N LYS A 98 65.07 16.29 7.74
CA LYS A 98 64.30 16.25 6.46
C LYS A 98 64.45 14.88 5.73
N PRO A 99 63.58 14.49 4.76
CA PRO A 99 62.74 15.37 3.94
C PRO A 99 61.27 14.97 3.70
N LYS A 100 60.43 16.01 3.59
CA LYS A 100 59.05 16.06 3.06
C LYS A 100 58.92 15.68 1.56
N ARG A 101 59.94 15.09 0.90
CA ARG A 101 59.95 14.79 -0.55
C ARG A 101 59.03 13.62 -0.92
N SER A 102 58.92 12.61 -0.06
CA SER A 102 58.14 11.38 -0.32
C SER A 102 56.61 11.62 -0.39
N ARG A 103 56.07 12.52 0.44
CA ARG A 103 54.64 12.87 0.41
C ARG A 103 54.24 13.64 -0.85
N ILE A 104 55.08 14.58 -1.30
CA ILE A 104 54.82 15.38 -2.50
C ILE A 104 54.85 14.51 -3.76
N ILE A 105 55.78 13.56 -3.85
CA ILE A 105 55.87 12.61 -4.97
C ILE A 105 54.62 11.72 -5.06
N LYS A 106 54.07 11.26 -3.92
CA LYS A 106 52.82 10.47 -3.90
C LYS A 106 51.59 11.27 -4.36
N ILE A 107 51.53 12.56 -4.02
CA ILE A 107 50.43 13.44 -4.45
C ILE A 107 50.52 13.71 -5.96
N ILE A 108 51.71 14.02 -6.47
CA ILE A 108 51.94 14.25 -7.91
C ILE A 108 51.60 12.98 -8.71
N ALA A 109 52.01 11.80 -8.25
CA ALA A 109 51.66 10.54 -8.91
C ALA A 109 50.15 10.28 -8.97
N ARG A 110 49.40 10.61 -7.91
CA ARG A 110 47.93 10.49 -7.90
C ARG A 110 47.27 11.45 -8.89
N ILE A 111 47.76 12.70 -8.96
CA ILE A 111 47.26 13.69 -9.92
C ILE A 111 47.51 13.22 -11.36
N ILE A 112 48.70 12.71 -11.66
CA ILE A 112 49.02 12.20 -13.00
C ILE A 112 48.13 11.01 -13.40
N ILE A 113 47.87 10.08 -12.47
CA ILE A 113 46.98 8.94 -12.73
C ILE A 113 45.54 9.41 -13.00
N ILE A 114 45.02 10.34 -12.20
CA ILE A 114 43.68 10.91 -12.39
C ILE A 114 43.60 11.65 -13.74
N SER A 115 44.60 12.46 -14.08
CA SER A 115 44.67 13.16 -15.36
C SER A 115 44.73 12.20 -16.54
N LEU A 116 45.45 11.07 -16.45
CA LEU A 116 45.50 10.05 -17.48
C LEU A 116 44.16 9.33 -17.67
N ILE A 117 43.43 9.04 -16.58
CA ILE A 117 42.08 8.47 -16.65
C ILE A 117 41.12 9.44 -17.35
N ILE A 118 41.17 10.73 -16.99
CA ILE A 118 40.37 11.78 -17.64
C ILE A 118 40.74 11.89 -19.12
N LEU A 119 42.04 11.83 -19.46
CA LEU A 119 42.50 11.89 -20.86
C LEU A 119 42.00 10.68 -21.67
N ILE A 120 42.00 9.47 -21.10
CA ILE A 120 41.47 8.26 -21.74
C ILE A 120 39.96 8.38 -22.00
N VAL A 121 39.22 8.97 -21.04
CA VAL A 121 37.78 9.24 -21.16
C VAL A 121 37.49 10.29 -22.25
N ILE A 122 38.32 11.32 -22.37
CA ILE A 122 38.17 12.38 -23.37
C ILE A 122 38.60 11.92 -24.78
N TYR A 123 39.67 11.14 -24.90
CA TYR A 123 40.25 10.75 -26.20
C TYR A 123 39.63 9.51 -26.85
N ASN A 124 38.84 8.71 -26.12
CA ASN A 124 38.14 7.56 -26.69
C ASN A 124 36.61 7.66 -26.55
N PRO A 125 35.98 8.74 -27.06
CA PRO A 125 34.54 8.92 -26.99
C PRO A 125 33.78 7.83 -27.78
N SER A 126 34.42 7.23 -28.79
CA SER A 126 33.89 6.09 -29.54
C SER A 126 33.71 4.84 -28.65
N TYR A 127 34.69 4.57 -27.78
CA TYR A 127 34.65 3.42 -26.88
C TYR A 127 33.59 3.62 -25.78
N ILE A 128 33.46 4.84 -25.24
CA ILE A 128 32.40 5.19 -24.29
C ILE A 128 31.01 5.09 -24.95
N LYS A 129 30.85 5.58 -26.19
CA LYS A 129 29.61 5.43 -26.95
C LYS A 129 29.25 3.95 -27.19
N GLN A 130 30.24 3.10 -27.45
CA GLN A 130 30.01 1.66 -27.64
C GLN A 130 29.58 0.97 -26.36
N ILE A 131 30.20 1.31 -25.23
CA ILE A 131 29.80 0.82 -23.91
C ILE A 131 28.38 1.27 -23.57
N LEU A 132 28.06 2.55 -23.77
CA LEU A 132 26.70 3.09 -23.57
C LEU A 132 25.66 2.37 -24.44
N LYS A 133 25.96 2.15 -25.74
CA LYS A 133 25.06 1.44 -26.65
C LYS A 133 24.83 -0.02 -26.22
N THR A 134 25.88 -0.68 -25.75
CA THR A 134 25.79 -2.07 -25.26
C THR A 134 24.98 -2.13 -23.97
N LEU A 135 25.20 -1.20 -23.03
CA LEU A 135 24.40 -1.05 -21.81
C LEU A 135 22.93 -0.77 -22.11
N GLN A 136 22.65 0.16 -23.03
CA GLN A 136 21.29 0.49 -23.46
C GLN A 136 20.58 -0.74 -24.06
N THR A 137 21.28 -1.52 -24.89
CA THR A 137 20.72 -2.73 -25.51
C THR A 137 20.42 -3.80 -24.45
N SER A 138 21.33 -4.00 -23.48
CA SER A 138 21.10 -4.93 -22.38
C SER A 138 19.94 -4.48 -21.46
N ILE A 139 19.82 -3.17 -21.19
CA ILE A 139 18.71 -2.61 -20.41
C ILE A 139 17.38 -2.82 -21.14
N ASN A 140 17.35 -2.55 -22.45
CA ASN A 140 16.15 -2.76 -23.26
C ASN A 140 15.74 -4.24 -23.28
N ASN A 141 16.69 -5.16 -23.46
CA ASN A 141 16.42 -6.60 -23.44
C ASN A 141 15.89 -7.06 -22.08
N ILE A 142 16.48 -6.60 -20.97
CA ILE A 142 16.00 -6.87 -19.61
C ILE A 142 14.59 -6.29 -19.43
N SER A 143 14.32 -5.07 -19.89
CA SER A 143 12.99 -4.45 -19.84
C SER A 143 11.95 -5.28 -20.60
N THR A 144 12.26 -5.74 -21.81
CA THR A 144 11.36 -6.62 -22.58
C THR A 144 11.14 -7.95 -21.89
N THR A 145 12.18 -8.59 -21.33
CA THR A 145 12.04 -9.86 -20.59
C THR A 145 11.18 -9.67 -19.33
N ILE A 146 11.37 -8.57 -18.61
CA ILE A 146 10.55 -8.20 -17.45
C ILE A 146 9.10 -7.94 -17.88
N GLN A 147 8.86 -7.19 -18.96
CA GLN A 147 7.49 -6.94 -19.46
C GLN A 147 6.80 -8.22 -19.94
N SER A 148 7.51 -9.14 -20.58
CA SER A 148 6.94 -10.46 -20.94
C SER A 148 6.70 -11.36 -19.73
N ALA A 149 7.49 -11.24 -18.66
CA ALA A 149 7.26 -11.96 -17.40
C ALA A 149 6.10 -11.36 -16.58
N ILE A 150 5.92 -10.04 -16.63
CA ILE A 150 4.78 -9.33 -16.01
C ILE A 150 3.48 -9.66 -16.76
N LEU A 151 3.51 -9.75 -18.10
CA LEU A 151 2.34 -10.14 -18.90
C LEU A 151 1.94 -11.62 -18.73
N SER A 152 2.83 -12.50 -18.26
CA SER A 152 2.50 -13.91 -17.98
C SER A 152 2.15 -14.18 -16.51
N THR A 153 2.05 -13.15 -15.66
CA THR A 153 1.78 -13.28 -14.21
C THR A 153 0.70 -12.35 -13.70
N GLN A 154 0.06 -11.54 -14.56
CA GLN A 154 -1.16 -10.83 -14.18
C GLN A 154 -2.34 -11.79 -14.29
N PRO A 155 -3.20 -11.90 -13.26
CA PRO A 155 -4.47 -12.59 -13.39
C PRO A 155 -5.24 -11.98 -14.58
N THR A 156 -5.80 -12.81 -15.48
CA THR A 156 -6.60 -12.26 -16.60
C THR A 156 -7.89 -11.60 -16.11
N ILE A 157 -8.27 -11.85 -14.86
CA ILE A 157 -9.35 -11.19 -14.14
C ILE A 157 -8.84 -10.02 -13.29
N ASN A 158 -9.64 -8.96 -13.22
CA ASN A 158 -9.41 -7.78 -12.39
C ASN A 158 -10.75 -7.20 -11.89
N SER A 159 -10.72 -6.07 -11.19
CA SER A 159 -11.95 -5.43 -10.67
C SER A 159 -12.97 -5.07 -11.76
N THR A 160 -12.53 -4.74 -12.97
CA THR A 160 -13.44 -4.47 -14.11
C THR A 160 -14.13 -5.76 -14.57
N TRP A 161 -13.39 -6.86 -14.64
CA TRP A 161 -13.95 -8.18 -14.96
C TRP A 161 -15.01 -8.58 -13.92
N VAL A 162 -14.71 -8.46 -12.63
CA VAL A 162 -15.64 -8.82 -11.54
C VAL A 162 -16.89 -7.94 -11.56
N PHE A 163 -16.74 -6.63 -11.80
CA PHE A 163 -17.87 -5.72 -11.97
C PHE A 163 -18.77 -6.12 -13.14
N GLN A 164 -18.18 -6.49 -14.29
CA GLN A 164 -18.94 -6.96 -15.44
C GLN A 164 -19.65 -8.29 -15.16
N PHE A 165 -18.97 -9.22 -14.50
CA PHE A 165 -19.52 -10.50 -14.04
C PHE A 165 -20.77 -10.28 -13.17
N PHE A 166 -20.66 -9.47 -12.11
CA PHE A 166 -21.82 -9.18 -11.25
C PHE A 166 -22.93 -8.38 -11.93
N ASN A 167 -22.63 -7.59 -12.96
CA ASN A 167 -23.69 -6.97 -13.78
C ASN A 167 -24.53 -8.03 -14.50
N ILE A 168 -23.90 -9.08 -15.04
CA ILE A 168 -24.60 -10.18 -15.71
C ILE A 168 -25.39 -11.00 -14.68
N VAL A 169 -24.76 -11.40 -13.57
CA VAL A 169 -25.43 -12.09 -12.45
C VAL A 169 -26.67 -11.30 -11.99
N ASN A 170 -26.55 -9.98 -11.81
CA ASN A 170 -27.67 -9.13 -11.39
C ASN A 170 -28.80 -9.04 -12.43
N GLN A 171 -28.51 -9.13 -13.73
CA GLN A 171 -29.56 -9.23 -14.76
C GLN A 171 -30.37 -10.52 -14.59
N TYR A 172 -29.69 -11.65 -14.32
CA TYR A 172 -30.37 -12.92 -14.03
C TYR A 172 -31.17 -12.88 -12.73
N ARG A 173 -30.61 -12.35 -11.64
CA ARG A 173 -31.32 -12.18 -10.36
C ARG A 173 -32.59 -11.35 -10.52
N GLN A 174 -32.51 -10.23 -11.25
CA GLN A 174 -33.68 -9.40 -11.53
C GLN A 174 -34.74 -10.15 -12.35
N SER A 175 -34.33 -11.01 -13.29
CA SER A 175 -35.26 -11.80 -14.09
C SER A 175 -36.02 -12.85 -13.27
N THR A 176 -35.47 -13.30 -12.14
CA THR A 176 -36.10 -14.26 -11.21
C THR A 176 -36.78 -13.57 -10.01
N GLY A 177 -36.75 -12.24 -9.94
CA GLY A 177 -37.33 -11.45 -8.84
C GLY A 177 -36.45 -11.33 -7.60
N ALA A 178 -35.20 -11.81 -7.64
CA ALA A 178 -34.22 -11.61 -6.57
C ALA A 178 -33.66 -10.17 -6.61
N PRO A 179 -33.40 -9.53 -5.45
CA PRO A 179 -32.72 -8.24 -5.41
C PRO A 179 -31.32 -8.32 -6.02
N PRO A 180 -30.84 -7.28 -6.73
CA PRO A 180 -29.46 -7.26 -7.22
C PRO A 180 -28.48 -7.23 -6.04
N LEU A 181 -27.37 -7.97 -6.16
CA LEU A 181 -26.25 -7.93 -5.25
C LEU A 181 -25.54 -6.57 -5.36
N GLN A 182 -25.26 -5.95 -4.22
CA GLN A 182 -24.53 -4.70 -4.11
C GLN A 182 -23.11 -4.95 -3.60
N TYR A 183 -22.14 -4.28 -4.21
CA TYR A 183 -20.75 -4.39 -3.77
C TYR A 183 -20.56 -3.87 -2.34
N CYS A 184 -19.84 -4.62 -1.52
CA CYS A 184 -19.57 -4.36 -0.12
C CYS A 184 -18.06 -4.48 0.17
N PRO A 185 -17.32 -3.36 0.29
CA PRO A 185 -15.88 -3.38 0.57
C PRO A 185 -15.50 -4.08 1.88
N TRP A 186 -16.42 -4.19 2.83
CA TRP A 186 -16.18 -4.93 4.06
C TRP A 186 -16.08 -6.44 3.83
N LEU A 187 -16.88 -6.98 2.91
CA LEU A 187 -16.81 -8.39 2.53
C LEU A 187 -15.53 -8.71 1.75
N ASP A 188 -14.89 -7.74 1.09
CA ASP A 188 -13.58 -7.95 0.44
C ASP A 188 -12.49 -8.34 1.45
N ASN A 189 -12.51 -7.74 2.64
CA ASN A 189 -11.55 -8.09 3.70
C ASN A 189 -11.77 -9.53 4.18
N TYR A 190 -13.04 -9.94 4.30
CA TYR A 190 -13.36 -11.31 4.65
C TYR A 190 -12.94 -12.27 3.52
N ALA A 191 -13.27 -11.97 2.26
CA ALA A 191 -12.84 -12.74 1.10
C ALA A 191 -11.31 -12.89 1.02
N HIS A 192 -10.56 -11.85 1.41
CA HIS A 192 -9.11 -11.90 1.53
C HIS A 192 -8.64 -12.87 2.63
N ILE A 193 -9.22 -12.79 3.83
CA ILE A 193 -8.93 -13.74 4.93
C ILE A 193 -9.21 -15.17 4.46
N ARG A 194 -10.36 -15.37 3.82
CA ARG A 194 -10.80 -16.66 3.30
C ARG A 194 -9.81 -17.22 2.28
N PHE A 195 -9.37 -16.40 1.32
CA PHE A 195 -8.29 -16.77 0.41
C PHE A 195 -7.02 -17.19 1.16
N GLU A 196 -6.51 -16.35 2.07
CA GLU A 196 -5.26 -16.62 2.81
C GLU A 196 -5.33 -17.90 3.63
N THR A 197 -6.48 -18.22 4.21
CA THR A 197 -6.73 -19.46 4.94
C THR A 197 -6.78 -20.66 4.01
N MET A 198 -7.54 -20.59 2.92
CA MET A 198 -7.71 -21.71 1.99
C MET A 198 -6.38 -22.13 1.34
N ILE A 199 -5.52 -21.18 0.96
CA ILE A 199 -4.24 -21.50 0.34
C ILE A 199 -3.24 -22.19 1.28
N GLN A 200 -3.45 -22.16 2.61
CA GLN A 200 -2.64 -22.93 3.55
C GLN A 200 -2.90 -24.44 3.43
N ASN A 201 -4.11 -24.81 2.99
CA ASN A 201 -4.51 -26.20 2.88
C ASN A 201 -5.40 -26.46 1.64
N PRO A 202 -4.84 -26.36 0.43
CA PRO A 202 -5.62 -26.40 -0.82
C PRO A 202 -6.22 -27.79 -1.13
N GLU A 203 -5.86 -28.83 -0.37
CA GLU A 203 -6.48 -30.15 -0.50
C GLU A 203 -7.89 -30.21 0.11
N ILE A 204 -8.29 -29.26 0.95
CA ILE A 204 -9.63 -29.22 1.55
C ILE A 204 -10.41 -28.05 0.95
N SER A 205 -11.54 -28.33 0.28
CA SER A 205 -12.44 -27.27 -0.20
C SER A 205 -13.02 -26.47 0.97
N HIS A 206 -13.18 -25.15 0.81
CA HIS A 206 -13.67 -24.24 1.84
C HIS A 206 -12.95 -24.39 3.19
N TYR A 207 -11.63 -24.70 3.18
CA TYR A 207 -10.86 -24.94 4.40
C TYR A 207 -10.96 -23.75 5.37
N GLY A 208 -11.23 -24.05 6.64
CA GLY A 208 -11.27 -23.06 7.73
C GLY A 208 -12.48 -22.13 7.75
N PHE A 209 -13.50 -22.34 6.90
CA PHE A 209 -14.66 -21.45 6.79
C PHE A 209 -15.31 -21.15 8.15
N ASP A 210 -15.70 -22.17 8.90
CA ASP A 210 -16.35 -22.00 10.21
C ASP A 210 -15.48 -21.23 11.21
N GLN A 211 -14.15 -21.43 11.18
CA GLN A 211 -13.24 -20.75 12.08
C GLN A 211 -13.19 -19.25 11.75
N ASP A 212 -12.96 -18.92 10.48
CA ASP A 212 -12.86 -17.54 10.03
C ASP A 212 -14.20 -16.82 10.17
N PHE A 213 -15.32 -17.50 9.87
CA PHE A 213 -16.66 -16.97 10.09
C PHE A 213 -16.89 -16.60 11.56
N ASN A 214 -16.60 -17.52 12.48
CA ASN A 214 -16.78 -17.26 13.90
C ASN A 214 -15.85 -16.16 14.42
N GLU A 215 -14.61 -16.11 13.95
CA GLU A 215 -13.67 -15.06 14.35
C GLU A 215 -14.09 -13.67 13.84
N TYR A 216 -14.59 -13.61 12.60
CA TYR A 216 -14.85 -12.34 11.92
C TYR A 216 -16.28 -11.81 12.11
N PHE A 217 -17.26 -12.69 12.31
CA PHE A 217 -18.68 -12.35 12.34
C PHE A 217 -19.46 -12.79 13.57
N SER A 218 -18.86 -13.43 14.58
CA SER A 218 -19.61 -13.92 15.76
C SER A 218 -20.41 -12.85 16.51
N GLN A 219 -20.07 -11.57 16.34
CA GLN A 219 -20.79 -10.44 16.91
C GLN A 219 -22.12 -10.11 16.20
N TYR A 220 -22.36 -10.63 14.99
CA TYR A 220 -23.54 -10.30 14.19
C TYR A 220 -24.58 -11.42 14.26
N GLN A 221 -25.70 -11.12 14.89
CA GLN A 221 -26.85 -12.03 14.92
C GLN A 221 -27.56 -12.03 13.55
N ASP A 222 -28.06 -13.20 13.14
CA ASP A 222 -28.82 -13.43 11.91
C ASP A 222 -28.08 -13.04 10.60
N LEU A 223 -26.76 -12.91 10.67
CA LEU A 223 -25.92 -12.74 9.49
C LEU A 223 -25.91 -14.03 8.68
N LEU A 224 -26.29 -13.93 7.41
CA LEU A 224 -26.11 -14.99 6.43
C LEU A 224 -24.89 -14.67 5.61
N VAL A 225 -23.93 -15.59 5.54
CA VAL A 225 -22.77 -15.52 4.65
C VAL A 225 -22.68 -16.79 3.82
N SER A 226 -22.30 -16.66 2.55
CA SER A 226 -21.91 -17.78 1.67
C SER A 226 -20.60 -17.46 0.98
N GLU A 227 -19.77 -18.48 0.77
CA GLU A 227 -18.49 -18.39 0.07
C GLU A 227 -18.61 -19.06 -1.29
N GLU A 228 -18.25 -18.34 -2.36
CA GLU A 228 -18.09 -18.88 -3.72
C GLU A 228 -16.62 -18.82 -4.10
N VAL A 229 -16.03 -19.97 -4.44
CA VAL A 229 -14.61 -20.06 -4.82
C VAL A 229 -14.50 -20.42 -6.30
N LEU A 230 -14.07 -19.46 -7.10
CA LEU A 230 -14.12 -19.55 -8.56
C LEU A 230 -12.71 -19.45 -9.17
N TYR A 231 -12.56 -20.02 -10.38
CA TYR A 231 -11.32 -20.03 -11.15
C TYR A 231 -11.57 -19.54 -12.59
N PRO A 232 -11.79 -18.24 -12.82
CA PRO A 232 -12.27 -17.71 -14.10
C PRO A 232 -11.19 -17.40 -15.13
N ASP A 233 -9.92 -17.73 -14.84
CA ASP A 233 -8.80 -17.35 -15.69
C ASP A 233 -8.99 -17.89 -17.13
N GLY A 234 -8.85 -17.02 -18.13
CA GLY A 234 -9.05 -17.35 -19.53
C GLY A 234 -10.48 -17.17 -20.08
N TYR A 235 -11.47 -16.84 -19.24
CA TYR A 235 -12.84 -16.56 -19.68
C TYR A 235 -13.16 -15.06 -19.70
N THR A 236 -14.01 -14.64 -20.65
CA THR A 236 -14.75 -13.38 -20.49
C THR A 236 -15.88 -13.54 -19.44
N PRO A 237 -16.39 -12.46 -18.83
CA PRO A 237 -17.47 -12.57 -17.84
C PRO A 237 -18.72 -13.30 -18.35
N ASP A 238 -19.12 -13.04 -19.60
CA ASP A 238 -20.28 -13.70 -20.23
C ASP A 238 -20.03 -15.20 -20.47
N GLU A 239 -18.84 -15.57 -20.96
CA GLU A 239 -18.46 -16.97 -21.17
C GLU A 239 -18.39 -17.73 -19.83
N TYR A 240 -17.88 -17.08 -18.78
CA TYR A 240 -17.79 -17.73 -17.46
C TYR A 240 -19.15 -17.95 -16.82
N VAL A 241 -20.10 -17.03 -17.00
CA VAL A 241 -21.49 -17.26 -16.56
C VAL A 241 -22.11 -18.46 -17.28
N GLN A 242 -21.86 -18.63 -18.57
CA GLN A 242 -22.34 -19.80 -19.32
C GLN A 242 -21.69 -21.09 -18.83
N ASP A 243 -20.38 -21.07 -18.58
CA ASP A 243 -19.62 -22.18 -18.01
C ASP A 243 -20.16 -22.59 -16.64
N MET A 244 -20.38 -21.64 -15.74
CA MET A 244 -20.98 -21.91 -14.43
C MET A 244 -22.38 -22.52 -14.54
N GLN A 245 -23.22 -22.03 -15.45
CA GLN A 245 -24.57 -22.59 -15.63
C GLN A 245 -24.57 -24.06 -16.07
N SER A 246 -23.54 -24.51 -16.80
CA SER A 246 -23.44 -25.90 -17.25
C SER A 246 -22.59 -26.79 -16.35
N GLU A 247 -21.45 -26.28 -15.85
CA GLU A 247 -20.41 -27.07 -15.21
C GLU A 247 -20.31 -26.83 -13.69
N ALA A 248 -20.86 -25.72 -13.16
CA ALA A 248 -20.89 -25.40 -11.73
C ALA A 248 -22.27 -24.88 -11.28
N PRO A 249 -23.35 -25.67 -11.47
CA PRO A 249 -24.71 -25.22 -11.22
C PRO A 249 -24.98 -24.86 -9.75
N ILE A 250 -24.30 -25.47 -8.77
CA ILE A 250 -24.49 -25.15 -7.35
C ILE A 250 -23.90 -23.77 -7.01
N HIS A 251 -22.72 -23.44 -7.52
CA HIS A 251 -22.17 -22.08 -7.39
C HIS A 251 -23.05 -21.05 -8.11
N TRP A 252 -23.61 -21.40 -9.26
CA TRP A 252 -24.55 -20.54 -9.97
C TRP A 252 -25.84 -20.31 -9.14
N GLU A 253 -26.39 -21.36 -8.52
CA GLU A 253 -27.54 -21.25 -7.61
C GLU A 253 -27.22 -20.37 -6.40
N GLY A 254 -26.03 -20.49 -5.80
CA GLY A 254 -25.57 -19.66 -4.69
C GLY A 254 -25.55 -18.16 -5.05
N LEU A 255 -25.00 -17.81 -6.21
CA LEU A 255 -25.00 -16.44 -6.74
C LEU A 255 -26.41 -15.90 -7.03
N LEU A 256 -27.40 -16.75 -7.28
CA LEU A 256 -28.78 -16.36 -7.54
C LEU A 256 -29.67 -16.37 -6.28
N ASP A 257 -29.17 -16.82 -5.12
CA ASP A 257 -29.99 -16.88 -3.90
C ASP A 257 -30.44 -15.48 -3.45
N SER A 258 -31.76 -15.32 -3.35
CA SER A 258 -32.44 -14.09 -2.95
C SER A 258 -32.20 -13.68 -1.49
N ASN A 259 -31.67 -14.57 -0.65
CA ASN A 259 -31.32 -14.27 0.73
C ASN A 259 -30.12 -13.32 0.83
N TYR A 260 -29.24 -13.31 -0.17
CA TYR A 260 -28.07 -12.44 -0.22
C TYR A 260 -28.37 -11.18 -1.03
N THR A 261 -27.91 -10.03 -0.53
CA THR A 261 -28.08 -8.72 -1.21
C THR A 261 -26.77 -7.98 -1.39
N TYR A 262 -25.68 -8.53 -0.86
CA TYR A 262 -24.34 -7.95 -0.93
C TYR A 262 -23.33 -8.98 -1.39
N TYR A 263 -22.27 -8.51 -2.04
CA TYR A 263 -21.10 -9.29 -2.36
C TYR A 263 -19.82 -8.51 -2.02
N GLY A 264 -18.80 -9.20 -1.55
CA GLY A 264 -17.41 -8.75 -1.62
C GLY A 264 -16.57 -9.81 -2.32
N TYR A 265 -15.35 -9.46 -2.69
CA TYR A 265 -14.47 -10.39 -3.38
C TYR A 265 -13.00 -10.12 -3.12
N TYR A 266 -12.20 -11.15 -3.37
CA TYR A 266 -10.75 -11.05 -3.44
C TYR A 266 -10.22 -11.85 -4.62
N ILE A 267 -9.28 -11.25 -5.37
CA ILE A 267 -8.57 -11.91 -6.45
C ILE A 267 -7.18 -12.26 -5.93
N GLY A 268 -6.90 -13.56 -5.83
CA GLY A 268 -5.63 -14.08 -5.33
C GLY A 268 -4.94 -14.99 -6.34
N TYR A 269 -3.66 -15.27 -6.13
CA TYR A 269 -2.92 -16.26 -6.90
C TYR A 269 -2.29 -17.26 -5.95
N GLY A 270 -2.64 -18.53 -6.09
CA GLY A 270 -2.30 -19.56 -5.10
C GLY A 270 -2.52 -20.98 -5.59
N PRO A 271 -2.06 -21.97 -4.81
CA PRO A 271 -2.13 -23.37 -5.17
C PRO A 271 -3.58 -23.89 -5.13
N THR A 272 -4.00 -24.68 -6.12
CA THR A 272 -5.27 -25.40 -6.18
C THR A 272 -5.10 -26.75 -6.89
N TYR A 273 -6.07 -27.65 -6.74
CA TYR A 273 -6.10 -28.92 -7.48
C TYR A 273 -6.92 -28.80 -8.76
N ALA A 274 -6.25 -28.89 -9.90
CA ALA A 274 -6.88 -28.89 -11.22
C ALA A 274 -7.09 -30.32 -11.74
N ILE A 275 -8.18 -30.52 -12.48
CA ILE A 275 -8.52 -31.80 -13.10
C ILE A 275 -7.60 -32.05 -14.32
N ILE A 276 -6.99 -33.23 -14.38
CA ILE A 276 -6.20 -33.67 -15.53
C ILE A 276 -7.13 -34.38 -16.52
N GLY A 277 -7.29 -33.82 -17.71
CA GLY A 277 -8.13 -34.40 -18.76
C GLY A 277 -9.62 -34.16 -18.51
N SER A 278 -10.45 -35.15 -18.80
CA SER A 278 -11.91 -35.05 -18.62
C SER A 278 -12.35 -35.78 -17.36
N CYS A 279 -13.29 -35.18 -16.62
CA CYS A 279 -13.91 -35.78 -15.45
C CYS A 279 -15.44 -35.68 -15.57
N PRO A 280 -16.21 -36.72 -15.20
CA PRO A 280 -17.67 -36.66 -15.20
C PRO A 280 -18.26 -35.78 -14.10
N VAL A 281 -17.43 -35.28 -13.19
CA VAL A 281 -17.81 -34.32 -12.15
C VAL A 281 -16.93 -33.08 -12.28
N THR A 282 -17.55 -31.92 -12.22
CA THR A 282 -16.92 -30.61 -12.43
C THR A 282 -17.08 -29.69 -11.22
N GLU A 283 -17.94 -30.06 -10.28
CA GLU A 283 -18.27 -29.28 -9.10
C GLU A 283 -18.05 -30.08 -7.81
N ILE A 284 -17.54 -29.40 -6.79
CA ILE A 284 -17.27 -29.93 -5.46
C ILE A 284 -18.31 -29.35 -4.50
N VAL A 285 -18.88 -30.20 -3.64
CA VAL A 285 -19.91 -29.78 -2.67
C VAL A 285 -19.41 -29.98 -1.25
N GLY A 286 -19.46 -28.91 -0.46
CA GLY A 286 -19.06 -28.90 0.95
C GLY A 286 -17.54 -28.89 1.18
N SER A 287 -17.13 -29.09 2.43
CA SER A 287 -15.72 -29.09 2.84
C SER A 287 -15.14 -30.52 2.79
N VAL A 288 -14.58 -30.90 1.65
CA VAL A 288 -14.10 -32.26 1.37
C VAL A 288 -12.64 -32.24 0.91
N ASN A 289 -11.99 -33.40 1.02
CA ASN A 289 -10.65 -33.58 0.44
C ASN A 289 -10.77 -33.68 -1.09
N VAL A 290 -10.28 -32.65 -1.80
CA VAL A 290 -10.41 -32.47 -3.25
C VAL A 290 -9.78 -33.62 -4.04
N PRO A 291 -8.51 -34.02 -3.78
CA PRO A 291 -7.93 -35.18 -4.47
C PRO A 291 -8.72 -36.48 -4.27
N GLN A 292 -9.13 -36.77 -3.03
CA GLN A 292 -9.89 -37.98 -2.72
C GLN A 292 -11.28 -37.96 -3.37
N TYR A 293 -11.94 -36.80 -3.40
CA TYR A 293 -13.24 -36.61 -4.05
C TYR A 293 -13.15 -36.97 -5.53
N PHE A 294 -12.24 -36.35 -6.28
CA PHE A 294 -12.07 -36.63 -7.71
C PHE A 294 -11.60 -38.06 -7.99
N GLN A 295 -10.72 -38.61 -7.15
CA GLN A 295 -10.29 -40.01 -7.28
C GLN A 295 -11.46 -41.00 -7.15
N SER A 296 -12.46 -40.69 -6.32
CA SER A 296 -13.65 -41.54 -6.16
C SER A 296 -14.50 -41.65 -7.44
N TYR A 297 -14.39 -40.67 -8.34
CA TYR A 297 -15.01 -40.67 -9.67
C TYR A 297 -14.07 -41.14 -10.79
N GLY A 298 -12.89 -41.65 -10.45
CA GLY A 298 -11.89 -42.11 -11.41
C GLY A 298 -11.12 -40.98 -12.10
N CYS A 299 -11.19 -39.76 -11.56
CA CYS A 299 -10.48 -38.60 -12.11
C CYS A 299 -9.09 -38.46 -11.48
N SER A 300 -8.18 -37.84 -12.23
CA SER A 300 -6.86 -37.47 -11.74
C SER A 300 -6.80 -35.95 -11.59
N VAL A 301 -6.10 -35.50 -10.56
CA VAL A 301 -5.85 -34.08 -10.31
C VAL A 301 -4.36 -33.83 -10.13
N GLU A 302 -3.91 -32.62 -10.44
CA GLU A 302 -2.60 -32.12 -10.08
C GLU A 302 -2.69 -30.81 -9.30
N LEU A 303 -1.69 -30.58 -8.44
CA LEU A 303 -1.56 -29.33 -7.73
C LEU A 303 -0.86 -28.33 -8.65
N GLU A 304 -1.54 -27.24 -8.96
CA GLU A 304 -1.00 -26.13 -9.75
C GLU A 304 -1.31 -24.79 -9.08
N ASN A 305 -0.67 -23.72 -9.54
CA ASN A 305 -1.06 -22.38 -9.11
C ASN A 305 -2.05 -21.83 -10.12
N SER A 306 -3.16 -21.27 -9.62
CA SER A 306 -4.19 -20.66 -10.43
C SER A 306 -4.61 -19.31 -9.84
N THR A 307 -5.37 -18.55 -10.60
CA THR A 307 -6.03 -17.35 -10.13
C THR A 307 -7.34 -17.71 -9.44
N TRP A 308 -7.45 -17.34 -8.18
CA TRP A 308 -8.63 -17.50 -7.34
C TRP A 308 -9.47 -16.24 -7.40
N LEU A 309 -10.78 -16.41 -7.58
CA LEU A 309 -11.79 -15.39 -7.29
C LEU A 309 -12.62 -15.91 -6.12
N VAL A 310 -12.30 -15.42 -4.92
CA VAL A 310 -13.09 -15.71 -3.71
C VAL A 310 -14.15 -14.63 -3.60
N ILE A 311 -15.41 -15.03 -3.51
CA ILE A 311 -16.57 -14.16 -3.38
C ILE A 311 -17.27 -14.49 -2.08
N GLU A 312 -17.64 -13.46 -1.34
CA GLU A 312 -18.42 -13.57 -0.11
C GLU A 312 -19.76 -12.90 -0.33
N LEU A 313 -20.84 -13.68 -0.26
CA LEU A 313 -22.21 -13.21 -0.34
C LEU A 313 -22.74 -12.97 1.06
N SER A 314 -23.54 -11.92 1.25
CA SER A 314 -24.17 -11.64 2.53
C SER A 314 -25.54 -11.01 2.38
N ASN A 315 -26.43 -11.29 3.34
CA ASN A 315 -27.69 -10.55 3.50
C ASN A 315 -27.46 -9.13 4.05
N TRP A 316 -26.21 -8.81 4.43
CA TRP A 316 -25.86 -7.55 5.03
C TRP A 316 -24.41 -7.12 4.75
N CYS A 317 -24.21 -5.83 4.50
CA CYS A 317 -22.90 -5.22 4.45
C CYS A 317 -22.67 -4.45 5.74
N SER A 318 -21.75 -4.93 6.58
CA SER A 318 -21.30 -4.15 7.73
C SER A 318 -20.42 -3.01 7.22
N GLY A 319 -20.88 -1.79 7.42
CA GLY A 319 -20.07 -0.60 7.23
C GLY A 319 -20.46 0.41 8.30
N PRO A 320 -19.60 1.41 8.57
CA PRO A 320 -19.97 2.54 9.40
C PRO A 320 -21.30 3.12 8.88
N THR A 321 -22.36 2.94 9.66
CA THR A 321 -23.65 3.55 9.38
C THR A 321 -23.65 4.97 9.89
N THR A 322 -24.35 5.85 9.19
CA THR A 322 -24.44 7.27 9.55
C THR A 322 -25.86 7.58 9.98
N ILE A 323 -26.03 8.07 11.20
CA ILE A 323 -27.28 8.68 11.67
C ILE A 323 -27.14 10.18 11.58
N THR A 324 -28.04 10.83 10.86
CA THR A 324 -28.18 12.30 10.94
C THR A 324 -28.70 12.69 12.30
N VAL A 325 -27.89 13.40 13.08
CA VAL A 325 -28.30 13.98 14.36
C VAL A 325 -29.10 15.25 14.12
N SER A 326 -28.57 16.13 13.26
CA SER A 326 -29.24 17.39 12.89
C SER A 326 -28.68 17.94 11.58
N THR A 327 -29.53 18.67 10.86
CA THR A 327 -29.13 19.58 9.79
C THR A 327 -29.43 20.99 10.28
N ILE A 328 -28.38 21.79 10.46
CA ILE A 328 -28.47 23.17 10.94
C ILE A 328 -28.59 24.08 9.72
N ASN A 329 -29.57 24.98 9.79
CA ASN A 329 -29.77 26.04 8.81
C ASN A 329 -30.45 27.22 9.51
N GLU A 330 -29.69 27.95 10.33
CA GLU A 330 -30.23 28.92 11.28
C GLU A 330 -29.37 30.20 11.37
N ASP A 331 -30.04 31.32 11.65
CA ASP A 331 -29.41 32.59 11.98
C ASP A 331 -29.14 32.67 13.50
N LEU A 332 -27.88 32.82 13.87
CA LEU A 332 -27.48 33.11 15.25
C LEU A 332 -27.55 34.61 15.52
N SER A 333 -28.43 34.99 16.45
CA SER A 333 -28.50 36.36 16.96
C SER A 333 -27.18 36.74 17.67
N PRO A 334 -26.76 38.01 17.58
CA PRO A 334 -25.67 38.54 18.39
C PRO A 334 -25.85 38.25 19.89
N GLN A 335 -24.81 37.72 20.54
CA GLN A 335 -24.79 37.32 21.97
C GLN A 335 -25.51 36.00 22.31
N TYR A 336 -25.85 35.18 21.32
CA TYR A 336 -26.50 33.88 21.54
C TYR A 336 -25.61 32.72 21.09
N TYR A 337 -25.78 31.59 21.78
CA TYR A 337 -25.33 30.28 21.34
C TYR A 337 -26.56 29.44 20.97
N ILE A 338 -26.37 28.47 20.10
CA ILE A 338 -27.31 27.34 19.96
C ILE A 338 -26.68 26.11 20.60
N TYR A 339 -27.53 25.23 21.12
CA TYR A 339 -27.10 23.95 21.61
C TYR A 339 -27.97 22.83 21.04
N LEU A 340 -27.35 21.67 20.82
CA LEU A 340 -28.00 20.47 20.33
C LEU A 340 -27.74 19.34 21.33
N PRO A 341 -28.78 18.83 22.01
CA PRO A 341 -28.66 17.62 22.81
C PRO A 341 -28.48 16.40 21.88
N ILE A 342 -27.50 15.56 22.20
CA ILE A 342 -27.13 14.37 21.44
C ILE A 342 -27.20 13.18 22.39
N GLN A 343 -28.29 12.41 22.32
CA GLN A 343 -28.47 11.19 23.11
C GLN A 343 -29.04 10.08 22.23
N TYR A 344 -28.30 8.97 22.14
CA TYR A 344 -28.66 7.82 21.31
C TYR A 344 -28.31 6.53 22.02
N ASN A 345 -29.24 5.57 22.01
CA ASN A 345 -28.94 4.19 22.34
C ASN A 345 -28.64 3.44 21.05
N LEU A 346 -27.35 3.37 20.69
CA LEU A 346 -26.93 2.77 19.43
C LEU A 346 -26.79 1.26 19.59
N PRO A 347 -27.28 0.44 18.65
CA PRO A 347 -27.04 -0.99 18.64
C PRO A 347 -25.61 -1.23 18.17
N THR A 348 -24.62 -0.96 19.02
CA THR A 348 -23.19 -1.14 18.73
C THR A 348 -22.49 -1.78 19.92
N ASN A 349 -21.48 -2.62 19.65
CA ASN A 349 -20.60 -3.18 20.66
C ASN A 349 -19.35 -2.29 20.86
N GLU A 350 -19.22 -1.22 20.09
CA GLU A 350 -18.10 -0.29 20.18
C GLU A 350 -18.21 0.54 21.48
N GLU A 351 -17.10 0.66 22.22
CA GLU A 351 -17.03 1.55 23.38
C GLU A 351 -17.12 3.04 22.95
N TYR A 352 -16.74 3.33 21.71
CA TYR A 352 -16.71 4.67 21.16
C TYR A 352 -17.28 4.73 19.74
N VAL A 353 -17.95 5.84 19.43
CA VAL A 353 -18.44 6.17 18.08
C VAL A 353 -17.95 7.55 17.66
N LYS A 354 -18.12 7.91 16.39
CA LYS A 354 -17.66 9.20 15.87
C LYS A 354 -18.81 10.16 15.68
N LEU A 355 -18.73 11.34 16.29
CA LEU A 355 -19.55 12.50 15.92
C LEU A 355 -18.81 13.29 14.85
N VAL A 356 -19.38 13.37 13.66
CA VAL A 356 -18.86 14.18 12.57
C VAL A 356 -19.62 15.49 12.55
N VAL A 357 -18.90 16.60 12.69
CA VAL A 357 -19.45 17.96 12.66
C VAL A 357 -18.91 18.66 11.42
N ASN A 358 -19.81 18.90 10.47
CA ASN A 358 -19.54 19.60 9.22
C ASN A 358 -20.38 20.87 9.16
N ILE A 359 -19.84 21.99 9.63
CA ILE A 359 -20.54 23.27 9.65
C ILE A 359 -19.73 24.38 8.99
N THR A 360 -20.45 25.34 8.42
CA THR A 360 -19.93 26.57 7.85
C THR A 360 -20.74 27.74 8.40
N SER A 361 -20.08 28.88 8.58
CA SER A 361 -20.74 30.09 9.09
C SER A 361 -20.27 31.35 8.37
N THR A 362 -21.12 32.38 8.34
CA THR A 362 -20.79 33.68 7.73
C THR A 362 -19.83 34.52 8.56
N SER A 363 -19.63 34.18 9.83
CA SER A 363 -18.70 34.83 10.77
C SER A 363 -18.12 33.79 11.74
N PRO A 364 -16.95 34.05 12.36
CA PRO A 364 -16.31 33.07 13.23
C PRO A 364 -17.20 32.67 14.42
N VAL A 365 -17.32 31.36 14.63
CA VAL A 365 -18.04 30.76 15.77
C VAL A 365 -17.09 29.86 16.58
N GLU A 366 -17.44 29.60 17.83
CA GLU A 366 -16.80 28.64 18.71
C GLU A 366 -17.62 27.36 18.80
N LEU A 367 -16.93 26.22 18.77
CA LEU A 367 -17.52 24.90 18.89
C LEU A 367 -17.12 24.24 20.21
N PHE A 368 -18.10 23.85 21.00
CA PHE A 368 -17.91 23.07 22.22
C PHE A 368 -18.72 21.78 22.18
N LEU A 369 -18.21 20.74 22.82
CA LEU A 369 -19.01 19.59 23.23
C LEU A 369 -18.91 19.45 24.74
N PHE A 370 -20.06 19.28 25.40
CA PHE A 370 -20.15 19.16 26.85
C PHE A 370 -20.82 17.85 27.26
N THR A 371 -20.39 17.30 28.39
CA THR A 371 -21.24 16.38 29.17
C THR A 371 -22.36 17.17 29.88
N PRO A 372 -23.43 16.53 30.38
CA PRO A 372 -24.54 17.23 31.01
C PRO A 372 -24.12 18.15 32.17
N ASP A 373 -23.21 17.71 33.03
CA ASP A 373 -22.73 18.51 34.15
C ASP A 373 -21.94 19.74 33.68
N GLN A 374 -21.09 19.58 32.66
CA GLN A 374 -20.34 20.69 32.07
C GLN A 374 -21.27 21.68 31.38
N PHE A 375 -22.30 21.19 30.68
CA PHE A 375 -23.29 22.04 30.03
C PHE A 375 -24.10 22.82 31.04
N THR A 376 -24.51 22.20 32.16
CA THR A 376 -25.22 22.88 33.25
C THR A 376 -24.38 24.02 33.84
N TYR A 377 -23.07 23.79 34.01
CA TYR A 377 -22.16 24.85 34.42
C TYR A 377 -22.07 25.97 33.38
N PHE A 378 -21.90 25.63 32.10
CA PHE A 378 -21.86 26.60 31.00
C PHE A 378 -23.14 27.44 30.91
N GLU A 379 -24.30 26.81 30.99
CA GLU A 379 -25.61 27.46 30.94
C GLU A 379 -25.84 28.41 32.13
N SER A 380 -25.23 28.12 33.29
CA SER A 380 -25.31 28.99 34.47
C SER A 380 -24.53 30.30 34.36
N LEU A 381 -23.65 30.43 33.36
CA LEU A 381 -22.86 31.63 33.14
C LEU A 381 -23.71 32.76 32.57
N TYR A 382 -23.33 34.01 32.87
CA TYR A 382 -23.96 35.15 32.20
C TYR A 382 -23.65 35.09 30.70
N GLN A 383 -24.56 35.60 29.86
CA GLN A 383 -24.38 35.62 28.38
C GLN A 383 -23.04 36.26 27.95
N GLN A 384 -22.54 37.22 28.72
CA GLN A 384 -21.25 37.89 28.50
C GLN A 384 -20.02 37.08 28.95
N GLU A 385 -20.20 35.94 29.59
CA GLU A 385 -19.12 35.06 30.03
C GLU A 385 -19.01 33.84 29.11
N ALA A 386 -20.11 33.47 28.44
CA ALA A 386 -20.17 32.35 27.50
C ALA A 386 -19.25 32.50 26.27
N TRP A 387 -19.04 33.72 25.75
CA TRP A 387 -18.16 34.00 24.61
C TRP A 387 -16.67 34.10 24.97
N SER A 388 -16.34 34.05 26.26
CA SER A 388 -14.96 33.98 26.76
C SER A 388 -14.74 32.75 27.62
N PHE A 389 -15.57 31.72 27.40
CA PHE A 389 -15.56 30.52 28.21
C PHE A 389 -14.20 29.81 28.11
N THR A 390 -13.56 29.63 29.26
CA THR A 390 -12.28 28.91 29.40
C THR A 390 -12.40 27.74 30.37
N GLY A 391 -13.63 27.38 30.75
CA GLY A 391 -13.92 26.29 31.65
C GLY A 391 -13.76 24.91 30.98
N PRO A 392 -14.03 23.83 31.73
CA PRO A 392 -13.89 22.48 31.20
C PRO A 392 -14.96 22.18 30.15
N ALA A 393 -14.51 21.68 29.00
CA ALA A 393 -15.36 21.10 27.97
C ALA A 393 -14.86 19.68 27.65
N TYR A 394 -15.75 18.79 27.23
CA TYR A 394 -15.37 17.48 26.72
C TYR A 394 -14.57 17.64 25.41
N TYR A 395 -14.97 18.59 24.56
CA TYR A 395 -14.23 19.00 23.37
C TYR A 395 -14.28 20.51 23.18
N TYR A 396 -13.15 21.07 22.75
CA TYR A 396 -13.03 22.47 22.36
C TYR A 396 -12.46 22.57 20.94
N GLY A 397 -13.27 23.07 20.01
CA GLY A 397 -12.92 23.20 18.60
C GLY A 397 -12.16 24.49 18.25
N GLY A 398 -12.12 25.46 19.17
CA GLY A 398 -11.60 26.80 18.90
C GLY A 398 -12.54 27.66 18.07
N ILE A 399 -12.01 28.77 17.54
CA ILE A 399 -12.74 29.78 16.77
C ILE A 399 -12.51 29.54 15.27
N SER A 400 -13.58 29.35 14.49
CA SER A 400 -13.48 29.17 13.04
C SER A 400 -14.78 29.55 12.32
N THR A 401 -14.70 29.85 11.02
CA THR A 401 -15.87 29.95 10.13
C THR A 401 -16.25 28.60 9.50
N THR A 402 -15.46 27.56 9.75
CA THR A 402 -15.67 26.22 9.21
C THR A 402 -15.15 25.17 10.18
N PHE A 403 -15.96 24.15 10.45
CA PHE A 403 -15.55 22.95 11.16
C PHE A 403 -15.85 21.73 10.28
N ASN A 404 -14.82 20.93 10.04
CA ASN A 404 -14.90 19.59 9.49
C ASN A 404 -14.07 18.72 10.43
N THR A 405 -14.72 18.25 11.49
CA THR A 405 -14.05 17.59 12.62
C THR A 405 -14.78 16.32 13.02
N GLU A 406 -14.01 15.35 13.49
CA GLU A 406 -14.50 14.10 14.06
C GLU A 406 -14.21 14.11 15.57
N ILE A 407 -15.24 13.90 16.38
CA ILE A 407 -15.14 13.86 17.85
C ILE A 407 -15.54 12.46 18.31
N THR A 408 -14.64 11.79 19.02
CA THR A 408 -14.91 10.47 19.60
C THR A 408 -15.87 10.60 20.79
N LEU A 409 -17.00 9.90 20.75
CA LEU A 409 -18.01 9.86 21.82
C LEU A 409 -18.00 8.50 22.50
N ASN A 410 -18.09 8.47 23.83
CA ASN A 410 -18.28 7.23 24.57
C ASN A 410 -19.74 6.77 24.45
N THR A 411 -19.97 5.51 24.07
CA THR A 411 -21.32 4.98 23.82
C THR A 411 -22.16 4.85 25.09
N TYR A 412 -21.54 4.56 26.24
CA TYR A 412 -22.24 4.54 27.53
C TYR A 412 -22.76 5.92 27.92
N GLN A 413 -21.95 6.98 27.79
CA GLN A 413 -22.39 8.37 28.03
C GLN A 413 -23.47 8.77 27.01
N LEU A 414 -23.27 8.43 25.73
CA LEU A 414 -24.22 8.74 24.66
C LEU A 414 -25.61 8.15 24.92
N ALA A 415 -25.67 6.93 25.50
CA ALA A 415 -26.93 6.31 25.91
C ALA A 415 -27.45 6.86 27.24
N ASN A 416 -26.57 7.17 28.20
CA ASN A 416 -26.90 7.51 29.59
C ASN A 416 -26.55 8.97 29.92
N GLY A 417 -27.30 9.92 29.35
CA GLY A 417 -27.19 11.35 29.63
C GLY A 417 -26.79 12.19 28.42
N GLY A 418 -26.21 11.57 27.40
CA GLY A 418 -25.88 12.22 26.13
C GLY A 418 -24.77 13.26 26.24
N TYR A 419 -24.67 14.08 25.20
CA TYR A 419 -23.77 15.23 25.09
C TYR A 419 -24.55 16.46 24.63
N TYR A 420 -23.97 17.65 24.83
CA TYR A 420 -24.51 18.91 24.31
C TYR A 420 -23.47 19.54 23.39
N LEU A 421 -23.78 19.61 22.08
CA LEU A 421 -22.96 20.36 21.13
C LEU A 421 -23.41 21.81 21.17
N VAL A 422 -22.48 22.73 21.40
CA VAL A 422 -22.75 24.17 21.49
C VAL A 422 -21.99 24.90 20.40
N ILE A 423 -22.69 25.76 19.67
CA ILE A 423 -22.12 26.68 18.68
C ILE A 423 -22.37 28.09 19.19
N SER A 424 -21.30 28.80 19.55
CA SER A 424 -21.34 30.13 20.15
C SER A 424 -20.79 31.18 19.18
N ASN A 425 -21.41 32.36 19.12
CA ASN A 425 -20.90 33.47 18.32
C ASN A 425 -19.72 34.16 19.04
N VAL A 426 -18.68 34.55 18.29
CA VAL A 426 -17.41 35.06 18.84
C VAL A 426 -17.21 36.54 18.49
N LEU A 427 -18.18 37.43 18.71
CA LEU A 427 -17.91 38.88 18.62
C LEU A 427 -18.87 39.72 19.49
N PRO A 428 -18.37 40.76 20.20
CA PRO A 428 -19.20 41.74 20.90
C PRO A 428 -19.94 42.71 19.94
N ASP A 429 -19.45 42.88 18.70
CA ASP A 429 -20.01 43.79 17.68
C ASP A 429 -20.86 43.03 16.63
N ALA A 430 -21.85 42.29 17.14
CA ALA A 430 -23.14 41.96 16.55
C ALA A 430 -23.33 42.08 15.01
N GLN A 431 -22.95 41.02 14.26
CA GLN A 431 -23.66 40.67 13.03
C GLN A 431 -24.31 39.30 13.20
N TYR A 432 -25.53 39.15 12.66
CA TYR A 432 -26.18 37.85 12.59
C TYR A 432 -25.26 36.87 11.88
N THR A 433 -24.98 35.76 12.53
CA THR A 433 -24.12 34.73 11.98
C THR A 433 -25.00 33.60 11.49
N TYR A 434 -25.10 33.46 10.18
CA TYR A 434 -25.81 32.35 9.59
C TYR A 434 -24.92 31.11 9.63
N VAL A 435 -25.45 30.02 10.19
CA VAL A 435 -24.75 28.74 10.32
C VAL A 435 -25.49 27.69 9.51
N ASN A 436 -24.75 26.97 8.68
CA ASN A 436 -25.26 25.88 7.87
C ASN A 436 -24.35 24.66 7.99
N GLY A 437 -24.94 23.49 8.22
CA GLY A 437 -24.17 22.25 8.22
C GLY A 437 -24.93 21.01 8.65
N ASN A 438 -24.21 19.90 8.67
CA ASN A 438 -24.72 18.58 9.06
C ASN A 438 -23.91 18.03 10.23
N ILE A 439 -24.63 17.46 11.18
CA ILE A 439 -24.07 16.77 12.33
C ILE A 439 -24.56 15.33 12.26
N THR A 440 -23.62 14.39 12.25
CA THR A 440 -23.93 12.97 12.09
C THR A 440 -23.15 12.13 13.07
N ILE A 441 -23.72 11.04 13.54
CA ILE A 441 -22.99 9.99 14.26
C ILE A 441 -22.70 8.85 13.29
N VAL A 442 -21.45 8.43 13.28
CA VAL A 442 -20.95 7.30 12.50
C VAL A 442 -20.57 6.18 13.46
N TYR A 443 -21.14 4.99 13.28
CA TYR A 443 -20.90 3.81 14.12
C TYR A 443 -21.06 2.51 13.34
N THR A 444 -20.54 1.40 13.86
CA THR A 444 -20.78 0.07 13.29
C THR A 444 -21.92 -0.62 14.05
N PRO A 445 -23.06 -0.96 13.40
CA PRO A 445 -24.16 -1.62 14.09
C PRO A 445 -23.84 -3.09 14.38
N THR A 446 -24.41 -3.64 15.46
CA THR A 446 -24.25 -5.05 15.90
C THR A 446 -25.22 -6.00 15.24
N THR A 447 -26.28 -5.48 14.65
CA THR A 447 -27.27 -6.26 13.92
C THR A 447 -27.50 -5.59 12.57
N PRO A 448 -27.76 -6.37 11.52
CA PRO A 448 -28.25 -5.82 10.26
C PRO A 448 -29.48 -4.96 10.56
N ASN A 449 -29.53 -3.75 10.01
CA ASN A 449 -30.76 -2.97 10.02
C ASN A 449 -31.71 -3.61 9.00
N ILE A 450 -32.25 -4.78 9.34
CA ILE A 450 -33.32 -5.41 8.58
C ILE A 450 -34.48 -4.45 8.78
N LEU A 451 -34.64 -3.53 7.83
CA LEU A 451 -35.95 -2.99 7.56
C LEU A 451 -36.80 -4.21 7.27
N SER A 452 -37.48 -4.70 8.30
CA SER A 452 -38.61 -5.58 8.12
C SER A 452 -39.52 -4.79 7.21
N ASN A 453 -39.48 -5.08 5.92
CA ASN A 453 -40.54 -4.72 5.00
C ASN A 453 -41.73 -5.58 5.42
N ASN A 454 -42.31 -5.27 6.58
CA ASN A 454 -43.66 -5.60 6.92
C ASN A 454 -44.52 -4.70 6.01
N LYS A 455 -44.82 -5.23 4.83
CA LYS A 455 -46.09 -5.01 4.16
C LYS A 455 -46.66 -6.34 3.73
#